data_AF-A0A6C0KTU3-F1
#
_entry.id   AF-A0A6C0KTU3-F1
#
_cell.length_a   1.000
_cell.length_b   1.000
_cell.length_c   1.000
_cell.angle_alpha   90.00
_cell.angle_beta   90.00
_cell.angle_gamma   90.00
#
_symmetry.space_group_name_H-M   'P 1'
#
loop_
_entity.id
_entity.type
_entity.pdbx_description
1 polymer ?
#
loop_
_entity_poly.entity_id
_entity_poly.type
_entity_poly.pdbx_seq_one_letter_code
_entity_poly.pdbx_strand_id
1 'polypeptide(L)'
;MSNPDSSVDGLYAAFPSAIFIFIIVIALFQVMSSHASFKWVLWIGVPLFGFLAAIAMNIASQYTACGGITFGKAMLGGVPSLLAAWIGLGIASFETCRIPIATVFAPLFIGKTVDVTRNESNMAINSVRNSKACCTPKLILEDIEANVPMVKGLGYGFYLLFAMLFGGLVGTGIAVVC
;
A
#
# COMPACT_ATOMS: atom_id res chain seq x y z
N MET A 1 12.06 -25.48 15.55
CA MET A 1 12.95 -24.30 15.46
C MET A 1 12.93 -23.86 14.01
N SER A 2 12.44 -22.65 13.72
CA SER A 2 12.41 -22.08 12.36
C SER A 2 13.83 -21.87 11.87
N ASN A 3 14.18 -22.47 10.72
CA ASN A 3 15.49 -22.28 10.10
C ASN A 3 15.69 -20.77 9.80
N PRO A 4 16.84 -20.17 10.16
CA PRO A 4 17.11 -18.75 9.94
C PRO A 4 17.07 -18.33 8.46
N ASP A 5 17.14 -19.30 7.53
CA ASP A 5 17.03 -19.05 6.09
C ASP A 5 15.58 -18.75 5.62
N SER A 6 14.57 -19.08 6.43
CA SER A 6 13.15 -18.93 6.06
C SER A 6 12.67 -17.48 5.94
N SER A 7 13.36 -16.51 6.55
CA SER A 7 12.95 -15.10 6.49
C SER A 7 13.26 -14.46 5.15
N VAL A 8 14.37 -14.85 4.51
CA VAL A 8 14.77 -14.33 3.20
C VAL A 8 13.85 -14.90 2.12
N ASP A 9 13.58 -16.21 2.17
CA ASP A 9 12.64 -16.87 1.27
C ASP A 9 11.21 -16.33 1.42
N GLY A 10 10.77 -16.09 2.66
CA GLY A 10 9.48 -15.46 2.93
C GLY A 10 9.38 -14.03 2.39
N LEU A 11 10.48 -13.27 2.42
CA LEU A 11 10.52 -11.93 1.84
C LEU A 11 10.47 -11.97 0.31
N TYR A 12 11.21 -12.89 -0.33
CA TYR A 12 11.17 -13.10 -1.78
C TYR A 12 9.78 -13.54 -2.27
N ALA A 13 9.06 -14.34 -1.48
CA ALA A 13 7.70 -14.73 -1.78
C ALA A 13 6.70 -13.58 -1.56
N ALA A 14 6.84 -12.81 -0.48
CA ALA A 14 5.90 -11.74 -0.17
C ALA A 14 6.05 -10.51 -1.07
N PHE A 15 7.28 -10.17 -1.47
CA PHE A 15 7.60 -8.91 -2.16
C PHE A 15 6.90 -8.70 -3.50
N PRO A 16 6.89 -9.68 -4.45
CA PRO A 16 6.16 -9.54 -5.71
C PRO A 16 4.67 -9.31 -5.48
N SER A 17 4.06 -10.01 -4.52
CA SER A 17 2.64 -9.85 -4.21
C SER A 17 2.35 -8.45 -3.65
N ALA A 18 3.20 -7.94 -2.76
CA ALA A 18 3.05 -6.63 -2.18
C ALA A 18 3.21 -5.51 -3.24
N ILE A 19 4.19 -5.63 -4.14
CA ILE A 19 4.36 -4.69 -5.26
C ILE A 19 3.15 -4.72 -6.19
N PHE A 20 2.64 -5.90 -6.51
CA PHE A 20 1.49 -6.01 -7.40
C PHE A 20 0.26 -5.33 -6.81
N ILE A 21 0.00 -5.53 -5.52
CA ILE A 21 -1.07 -4.82 -4.79
C ILE A 21 -0.82 -3.30 -4.78
N PHE A 22 0.41 -2.85 -4.53
CA PHE A 22 0.79 -1.45 -4.57
C PHE A 22 0.43 -0.79 -5.91
N ILE A 23 0.78 -1.43 -7.03
CA ILE A 23 0.46 -0.94 -8.38
C ILE A 23 -1.05 -0.88 -8.60
N ILE A 24 -1.79 -1.93 -8.21
CA ILE A 24 -3.25 -1.99 -8.34
C ILE A 24 -3.91 -0.84 -7.57
N VAL A 25 -3.46 -0.56 -6.35
CA VAL A 25 -4.01 0.53 -5.53
C VAL A 25 -3.80 1.88 -6.21
N ILE A 26 -2.61 2.15 -6.73
CA ILE A 26 -2.35 3.41 -7.47
C ILE A 26 -3.26 3.53 -8.68
N ALA A 27 -3.39 2.46 -9.47
CA ALA A 27 -4.27 2.43 -10.65
C ALA A 27 -5.74 2.63 -10.26
N LEU A 28 -6.20 2.03 -9.16
CA LEU A 28 -7.56 2.22 -8.64
C LEU A 28 -7.84 3.68 -8.29
N PHE A 29 -6.89 4.36 -7.64
CA PHE A 29 -7.03 5.79 -7.32
C PHE A 29 -7.00 6.68 -8.57
N GLN A 30 -6.26 6.29 -9.62
CA GLN A 30 -6.26 7.01 -10.89
C GLN A 30 -7.58 6.90 -11.65
N VAL A 31 -8.19 5.70 -11.68
CA VAL A 31 -9.33 5.41 -12.58
C VAL A 31 -10.68 5.50 -11.87
N MET A 32 -10.76 5.10 -10.61
CA MET A 32 -12.04 4.84 -9.94
C MET A 32 -12.34 5.76 -8.75
N SER A 33 -11.47 6.72 -8.43
CA SER A 33 -11.60 7.56 -7.23
C SER A 33 -12.92 8.36 -7.14
N SER A 34 -13.57 8.63 -8.28
CA SER A 34 -14.86 9.35 -8.36
C SER A 34 -16.10 8.45 -8.25
N HIS A 35 -15.95 7.12 -8.31
CA HIS A 35 -17.08 6.19 -8.32
C HIS A 35 -17.58 5.86 -6.90
N ALA A 36 -18.90 5.72 -6.74
CA ALA A 36 -19.52 5.36 -5.46
C ALA A 36 -19.04 4.00 -4.91
N SER A 37 -18.66 3.06 -5.79
CA SER A 37 -18.15 1.74 -5.44
C SER A 37 -16.69 1.76 -4.95
N PHE A 38 -15.97 2.86 -5.12
CA PHE A 38 -14.54 2.96 -4.81
C PHE A 38 -14.22 2.55 -3.36
N LYS A 39 -15.02 3.02 -2.40
CA LYS A 39 -14.82 2.71 -0.98
C LYS A 39 -14.92 1.20 -0.72
N TRP A 40 -15.90 0.53 -1.31
CA TRP A 40 -16.08 -0.92 -1.15
C TRP A 40 -14.94 -1.70 -1.79
N VAL A 41 -14.51 -1.29 -3.00
CA VAL A 41 -13.38 -1.92 -3.68
C VAL A 41 -12.08 -1.74 -2.88
N LEU A 42 -11.86 -0.56 -2.32
CA LEU A 42 -10.66 -0.28 -1.51
C LEU A 42 -10.64 -1.06 -0.19
N TRP A 43 -11.75 -1.08 0.54
CA TRP A 43 -11.79 -1.67 1.90
C TRP A 43 -12.05 -3.18 1.94
N ILE A 44 -12.72 -3.73 0.92
CA ILE A 44 -13.00 -5.17 0.85
C ILE A 44 -12.22 -5.81 -0.29
N GLY A 45 -12.29 -5.22 -1.49
CA GLY A 45 -11.67 -5.79 -2.68
C GLY A 45 -10.16 -5.92 -2.55
N VAL A 46 -9.47 -4.84 -2.15
CA VAL A 46 -8.00 -4.86 -2.04
C VAL A 46 -7.51 -5.86 -0.99
N PRO A 47 -8.01 -5.90 0.26
CA PRO A 47 -7.58 -6.91 1.22
C PRO A 47 -7.90 -8.34 0.80
N LEU A 48 -9.07 -8.57 0.20
CA LEU A 48 -9.45 -9.91 -0.29
C LEU A 48 -8.53 -10.37 -1.42
N PHE A 49 -8.20 -9.47 -2.35
CA PHE A 49 -7.29 -9.78 -3.44
C PHE A 49 -5.86 -10.02 -2.92
N GLY A 50 -5.40 -9.21 -1.96
CA GLY A 50 -4.13 -9.43 -1.26
C GLY A 50 -4.09 -10.77 -0.54
N PHE A 51 -5.18 -11.18 0.11
CA PHE A 51 -5.30 -12.50 0.75
C PHE A 51 -5.17 -13.64 -0.26
N LEU A 52 -5.85 -13.56 -1.41
CA LEU A 52 -5.74 -14.58 -2.47
C LEU A 52 -4.31 -14.67 -3.02
N ALA A 53 -3.66 -13.52 -3.24
CA ALA A 53 -2.26 -13.48 -3.66
C ALA A 53 -1.33 -14.13 -2.61
N ALA A 54 -1.54 -13.84 -1.32
CA ALA A 54 -0.77 -14.43 -0.23
C ALA A 54 -0.94 -15.96 -0.16
N ILE A 55 -2.16 -16.48 -0.35
CA ILE A 55 -2.39 -17.93 -0.42
C ILE A 55 -1.61 -18.55 -1.59
N ALA A 56 -1.69 -17.94 -2.77
CA ALA A 56 -0.98 -18.45 -3.94
C ALA A 56 0.54 -18.52 -3.70
N MET A 57 1.12 -17.48 -3.09
CA MET A 57 2.54 -17.48 -2.73
C MET A 57 2.87 -18.54 -1.67
N ASN A 58 2.04 -18.69 -0.64
CA ASN A 58 2.22 -19.72 0.39
C ASN A 58 2.16 -21.14 -0.18
N ILE A 59 1.27 -21.41 -1.14
CA ILE A 59 1.21 -22.69 -1.86
C ILE A 59 2.52 -22.93 -2.62
N ALA A 60 3.00 -21.92 -3.36
CA ALA A 60 4.25 -22.02 -4.10
C ALA A 60 5.43 -22.30 -3.16
N SER A 61 5.53 -21.57 -2.04
CA SER A 61 6.57 -21.77 -1.03
C SER A 61 6.50 -23.15 -0.36
N GLN A 62 5.30 -23.67 -0.07
CA GLN A 62 5.14 -25.03 0.45
C GLN A 62 5.59 -26.09 -0.56
N TYR A 63 5.24 -25.91 -1.83
CA TYR A 63 5.64 -26.85 -2.88
C TYR A 63 7.17 -26.91 -3.02
N THR A 64 7.85 -25.76 -2.98
CA THR A 64 9.32 -25.71 -3.11
C THR A 64 10.04 -26.20 -1.86
N ALA A 65 9.50 -25.97 -0.65
CA ALA A 65 10.16 -26.31 0.60
C ALA A 65 9.82 -27.71 1.14
N CYS A 66 8.55 -28.13 1.05
CA CYS A 66 8.06 -29.39 1.63
C CYS A 66 7.83 -30.49 0.58
N GLY A 67 7.87 -30.18 -0.72
CA GLY A 67 7.56 -31.14 -1.79
C GLY A 67 6.10 -31.58 -1.86
N GLY A 68 5.21 -30.93 -1.11
CA GLY A 68 3.78 -31.24 -1.03
C GLY A 68 2.95 -30.01 -0.65
N ILE A 69 1.66 -30.04 -0.94
CA ILE A 69 0.76 -28.89 -0.74
C ILE A 69 -0.31 -29.24 0.29
N THR A 70 -0.35 -28.48 1.39
CA THR A 70 -1.46 -28.53 2.34
C THR A 70 -2.23 -27.22 2.29
N PHE A 71 -3.32 -27.20 1.51
CA PHE A 71 -4.11 -25.99 1.27
C PHE A 71 -4.54 -25.28 2.56
N GLY A 72 -4.94 -26.03 3.59
CA GLY A 72 -5.34 -25.46 4.89
C GLY A 72 -4.23 -24.65 5.58
N LYS A 73 -2.98 -25.14 5.55
CA LYS A 73 -1.83 -24.40 6.09
C LYS A 73 -1.51 -23.16 5.25
N ALA A 74 -1.66 -23.24 3.93
CA ALA A 74 -1.41 -22.10 3.03
C ALA A 74 -2.46 -20.99 3.23
N MET A 75 -3.72 -21.38 3.42
CA MET A 75 -4.82 -20.47 3.76
C MET A 75 -4.63 -19.83 5.12
N LEU A 76 -4.26 -20.62 6.14
CA LEU A 76 -3.95 -20.10 7.48
C LEU A 76 -2.78 -19.10 7.45
N GLY A 77 -1.74 -19.38 6.65
CA GLY A 77 -0.65 -18.46 6.41
C GLY A 77 -1.05 -17.19 5.65
N GLY A 78 -2.19 -17.17 4.93
CA GLY A 78 -2.69 -15.96 4.28
C GLY A 78 -3.37 -14.98 5.26
N VAL A 79 -3.88 -15.48 6.39
CA VAL A 79 -4.68 -14.70 7.35
C VAL A 79 -3.90 -13.50 7.92
N PRO A 80 -2.62 -13.61 8.31
CA PRO A 80 -1.83 -12.47 8.74
C PRO A 80 -1.76 -11.34 7.69
N SER A 81 -1.63 -11.67 6.39
CA SER A 81 -1.63 -10.68 5.31
C SER A 81 -2.98 -9.97 5.17
N LEU A 82 -4.09 -10.69 5.32
CA LEU A 82 -5.42 -10.10 5.29
C LEU A 82 -5.62 -9.08 6.44
N LEU A 83 -5.26 -9.48 7.66
CA LEU A 83 -5.35 -8.61 8.83
C LEU A 83 -4.42 -7.41 8.71
N ALA A 84 -3.17 -7.63 8.28
CA ALA A 84 -2.22 -6.57 8.06
C ALA A 84 -2.72 -5.58 7.00
N ALA A 85 -3.30 -6.05 5.89
CA ALA A 85 -3.86 -5.18 4.86
C ALA A 85 -4.95 -4.24 5.40
N TRP A 86 -5.86 -4.74 6.25
CA TRP A 86 -6.87 -3.91 6.91
C TRP A 86 -6.25 -2.87 7.85
N ILE A 87 -5.24 -3.26 8.63
CA ILE A 87 -4.51 -2.33 9.51
C ILE A 87 -3.79 -1.27 8.67
N GLY A 88 -3.13 -1.67 7.59
CA GLY A 88 -2.43 -0.76 6.67
C GLY A 88 -3.38 0.25 6.03
N LEU A 89 -4.54 -0.20 5.55
CA LEU A 89 -5.61 0.69 5.07
C LEU A 89 -6.13 1.63 6.18
N GLY A 90 -6.28 1.12 7.40
CA GLY A 90 -6.63 1.88 8.59
C GLY A 90 -5.65 3.03 8.84
N ILE A 91 -4.35 2.72 8.89
CA ILE A 91 -3.29 3.72 9.09
C ILE A 91 -3.29 4.72 7.93
N ALA A 92 -3.40 4.24 6.69
CA ALA A 92 -3.46 5.10 5.52
C ALA A 92 -4.69 6.02 5.50
N SER A 93 -5.77 5.69 6.20
CA SER A 93 -6.95 6.56 6.24
C SER A 93 -6.67 7.90 6.93
N PHE A 94 -5.74 7.92 7.89
CA PHE A 94 -5.35 9.14 8.59
C PHE A 94 -4.44 10.02 7.73
N GLU A 95 -4.83 11.28 7.54
CA GLU A 95 -4.04 12.27 6.80
C GLU A 95 -2.65 12.47 7.39
N THR A 96 -2.53 12.49 8.72
CA THR A 96 -1.24 12.69 9.40
C THR A 96 -0.20 11.65 9.02
N CYS A 97 -0.64 10.41 8.76
CA CYS A 97 0.21 9.33 8.29
C CYS A 97 0.56 9.50 6.79
N ARG A 98 -0.32 10.07 5.98
CA ARG A 98 -0.08 10.28 4.55
C ARG A 98 0.79 11.51 4.23
N ILE A 99 0.85 12.51 5.11
CA ILE A 99 1.63 13.74 4.87
C ILE A 99 3.10 13.47 4.49
N PRO A 100 3.88 12.65 5.24
CA PRO A 100 5.28 12.39 4.89
C PRO A 100 5.47 11.72 3.52
N ILE A 101 4.48 10.96 3.07
CA ILE A 101 4.51 10.32 1.75
C ILE A 101 4.15 11.37 0.70
N ALA A 102 3.08 12.14 0.93
CA ALA A 102 2.65 13.19 0.04
C ALA A 102 3.72 14.26 -0.18
N THR A 103 4.51 14.66 0.83
CA THR A 103 5.60 15.62 0.65
C THR A 103 6.70 15.12 -0.30
N VAL A 104 6.98 13.82 -0.30
CA VAL A 104 7.97 13.20 -1.18
C VAL A 104 7.45 13.09 -2.61
N PHE A 105 6.18 12.72 -2.78
CA PHE A 105 5.62 12.41 -4.10
C PHE A 105 4.91 13.59 -4.78
N ALA A 106 4.35 14.54 -4.04
CA ALA A 106 3.65 15.70 -4.62
C ALA A 106 4.51 16.53 -5.60
N PRO A 107 5.83 16.77 -5.34
CA PRO A 107 6.68 17.49 -6.29
C PRO A 107 6.79 16.81 -7.66
N LEU A 108 6.69 15.47 -7.73
CA LEU A 108 6.76 14.72 -8.98
C LEU A 108 5.56 14.96 -9.90
N PHE A 109 4.38 15.24 -9.32
CA PHE A 109 3.16 15.46 -10.09
C PHE A 109 2.88 16.94 -10.35
N ILE A 110 3.31 17.83 -9.43
CA ILE A 110 3.05 19.27 -9.52
C ILE A 110 4.19 20.01 -10.25
N GLY A 111 5.40 19.43 -10.32
CA GLY A 111 6.55 20.00 -11.03
C GLY A 111 7.24 21.16 -10.29
N LYS A 112 6.92 21.40 -9.01
CA LYS A 112 7.58 22.36 -8.10
C LYS A 112 7.65 21.77 -6.69
N THR A 113 8.63 22.19 -5.90
CA THR A 113 8.70 21.86 -4.47
C THR A 113 7.52 22.51 -3.75
N VAL A 114 6.73 21.68 -3.06
CA VAL A 114 5.54 22.10 -2.32
C VAL A 114 5.64 21.58 -0.90
N ASP A 115 5.38 22.46 0.07
CA ASP A 115 5.37 22.10 1.48
C ASP A 115 3.95 21.65 1.83
N VAL A 116 3.75 20.35 2.00
CA VAL A 116 2.44 19.79 2.31
C VAL A 116 2.23 19.89 3.81
N THR A 117 1.37 20.81 4.23
CA THR A 117 1.12 21.09 5.65
C THR A 117 -0.37 21.03 5.94
N ARG A 118 -0.71 20.73 7.19
CA ARG A 118 -2.10 20.61 7.66
C ARG A 118 -2.83 21.96 7.78
N ASN A 119 -2.14 23.10 7.62
CA ASN A 119 -2.64 24.41 8.06
C ASN A 119 -2.98 25.38 6.90
N GLU A 120 -4.29 25.56 6.68
CA GLU A 120 -5.10 26.74 6.34
C GLU A 120 -4.67 27.84 5.34
N SER A 121 -3.50 27.81 4.69
CA SER A 121 -3.30 28.74 3.56
C SER A 121 -3.90 28.15 2.29
N ASN A 122 -5.13 28.58 1.96
CA ASN A 122 -5.82 28.30 0.71
C ASN A 122 -5.05 28.88 -0.50
N MET A 123 -3.92 28.27 -0.88
CA MET A 123 -3.32 28.50 -2.19
C MET A 123 -3.73 27.39 -3.13
N ALA A 124 -4.64 27.71 -4.06
CA ALA A 124 -5.01 26.81 -5.14
C ALA A 124 -3.77 26.43 -5.98
N ILE A 125 -3.70 25.18 -6.43
CA ILE A 125 -2.59 24.62 -7.24
C ILE A 125 -2.26 25.50 -8.48
N ASN A 126 -3.27 26.15 -9.07
CA ASN A 126 -3.11 27.07 -10.20
C ASN A 126 -2.27 28.32 -9.88
N SER A 127 -2.26 28.76 -8.62
CA SER A 127 -1.42 29.88 -8.14
C SER A 127 0.05 29.45 -7.99
N VAL A 128 0.30 28.20 -7.61
CA VAL A 128 1.65 27.64 -7.41
C VAL A 128 2.40 27.49 -8.73
N ARG A 129 1.72 27.16 -9.82
CA ARG A 129 2.34 27.06 -11.14
C ARG A 129 2.94 28.39 -11.62
N ASN A 130 2.36 29.52 -11.19
CA ASN A 130 2.79 30.88 -11.55
C ASN A 130 3.59 31.62 -10.46
N SER A 131 3.81 31.05 -9.27
CA SER A 131 4.53 31.74 -8.19
C SER A 131 6.06 31.70 -8.37
N LYS A 132 6.72 32.82 -8.02
CA LYS A 132 8.18 32.98 -7.98
C LYS A 132 8.79 32.16 -6.84
N ALA A 133 10.01 31.66 -7.05
CA ALA A 133 10.72 30.65 -6.25
C ALA A 133 11.11 31.01 -4.80
N CYS A 134 10.54 32.05 -4.19
CA CYS A 134 11.06 32.56 -2.91
C CYS A 134 10.37 32.02 -1.65
N CYS A 135 9.23 31.34 -1.79
CA CYS A 135 8.52 30.72 -0.66
C CYS A 135 7.86 29.42 -1.13
N THR A 136 8.15 28.29 -0.48
CA THR A 136 7.44 27.03 -0.73
C THR A 136 5.96 27.23 -0.39
N PRO A 137 5.03 27.11 -1.34
CA PRO A 137 3.62 27.31 -1.05
C PRO A 137 3.13 26.16 -0.17
N LYS A 138 2.44 26.52 0.90
CA LYS A 138 1.77 25.58 1.81
C LYS A 138 0.45 25.17 1.19
N LEU A 139 0.33 23.89 0.85
CA LEU A 139 -0.89 23.31 0.29
C LEU A 139 -1.50 22.34 1.29
N ILE A 140 -2.84 22.35 1.35
CA ILE A 140 -3.64 21.41 2.12
C ILE A 140 -3.60 20.07 1.40
N LEU A 141 -3.28 18.98 2.12
CA LEU A 141 -3.19 17.63 1.57
C LEU A 141 -4.46 17.25 0.82
N GLU A 142 -5.63 17.54 1.39
CA GLU A 142 -6.94 17.23 0.78
C GLU A 142 -7.13 17.90 -0.59
N ASP A 143 -6.65 19.13 -0.77
CA ASP A 143 -6.76 19.85 -2.05
C ASP A 143 -5.82 19.23 -3.12
N ILE A 144 -4.61 18.83 -2.72
CA ILE A 144 -3.70 18.09 -3.61
C ILE A 144 -4.32 16.74 -4.00
N GLU A 145 -4.86 16.01 -3.03
CA GLU A 145 -5.44 14.69 -3.27
C GLU A 145 -6.74 14.74 -4.07
N ALA A 146 -7.51 15.83 -3.97
CA ALA A 146 -8.70 16.05 -4.79
C ALA A 146 -8.33 16.33 -6.25
N ASN A 147 -7.29 17.10 -6.50
CA ASN A 147 -6.85 17.45 -7.85
C ASN A 147 -5.94 16.37 -8.48
N VAL A 148 -5.20 15.63 -7.67
CA VAL A 148 -4.25 14.59 -8.07
C VAL A 148 -4.46 13.35 -7.18
N PRO A 149 -5.48 12.51 -7.48
CA PRO A 149 -5.83 11.36 -6.63
C PRO A 149 -4.74 10.30 -6.55
N MET A 150 -3.76 10.31 -7.47
CA MET A 150 -2.56 9.48 -7.40
C MET A 150 -1.74 9.72 -6.13
N VAL A 151 -1.66 10.95 -5.62
CA VAL A 151 -0.90 11.26 -4.39
C VAL A 151 -1.51 10.52 -3.20
N LYS A 152 -2.85 10.50 -3.14
CA LYS A 152 -3.59 9.70 -2.16
C LYS A 152 -3.32 8.20 -2.35
N GLY A 153 -3.40 7.73 -3.59
CA GLY A 153 -3.13 6.33 -3.96
C GLY A 153 -1.73 5.87 -3.55
N LEU A 154 -0.71 6.73 -3.66
CA LEU A 154 0.65 6.44 -3.21
C LEU A 154 0.74 6.31 -1.69
N GLY A 155 0.01 7.13 -0.94
CA GLY A 155 -0.11 7.00 0.52
C GLY A 155 -0.71 5.65 0.92
N TYR A 156 -1.86 5.30 0.34
CA TYR A 156 -2.53 4.02 0.59
C TYR A 156 -1.69 2.83 0.15
N GLY A 157 -1.11 2.91 -1.05
CA GLY A 157 -0.24 1.89 -1.61
C GLY A 157 0.96 1.64 -0.70
N PHE A 158 1.66 2.69 -0.26
CA PHE A 158 2.84 2.57 0.59
C PHE A 158 2.54 1.80 1.88
N TYR A 159 1.50 2.18 2.62
CA TYR A 159 1.15 1.48 3.85
C TYR A 159 0.71 0.04 3.61
N LEU A 160 -0.04 -0.21 2.53
CA LEU A 160 -0.42 -1.57 2.13
C LEU A 160 0.79 -2.42 1.74
N LEU A 161 1.78 -1.86 1.05
CA LEU A 161 3.01 -2.55 0.68
C LEU A 161 3.72 -3.10 1.92
N PHE A 162 3.97 -2.23 2.91
CA PHE A 162 4.64 -2.64 4.16
C PHE A 162 3.78 -3.62 4.97
N ALA A 163 2.47 -3.39 5.04
CA ALA A 163 1.58 -4.29 5.74
C ALA A 163 1.55 -5.69 5.11
N MET A 164 1.47 -5.77 3.78
CA MET A 164 1.47 -7.04 3.04
C MET A 164 2.83 -7.75 3.14
N LEU A 165 3.95 -7.02 3.12
CA LEU A 165 5.28 -7.60 3.36
C LEU A 165 5.36 -8.22 4.76
N PHE A 166 4.93 -7.49 5.78
CA PHE A 166 4.93 -7.96 7.15
C PHE A 166 4.02 -9.18 7.33
N GLY A 167 2.78 -9.09 6.86
CA GLY A 167 1.81 -10.19 6.93
C GLY A 167 2.28 -11.42 6.14
N GLY A 168 2.88 -11.22 4.97
CA GLY A 168 3.44 -12.29 4.16
C GLY A 168 4.62 -12.99 4.84
N LEU A 169 5.53 -12.25 5.47
CA LEU A 169 6.66 -12.83 6.20
C LEU A 169 6.19 -13.70 7.39
N VAL A 170 5.24 -13.20 8.18
CA VAL A 170 4.61 -13.98 9.27
C VAL A 170 3.86 -15.19 8.71
N GLY A 171 3.13 -14.99 7.62
CA GLY A 171 2.31 -15.99 6.95
C GLY A 171 3.12 -17.17 6.41
N THR A 172 4.24 -16.90 5.74
CA THR A 172 5.15 -17.92 5.21
C THR A 172 5.72 -18.78 6.35
N GLY A 173 6.05 -18.17 7.49
CA GLY A 173 6.53 -18.90 8.66
C GLY A 173 5.51 -19.92 9.21
N ILE A 174 4.21 -19.69 9.02
CA ILE A 174 3.14 -20.62 9.38
C ILE A 174 2.93 -21.65 8.26
N ALA A 175 2.96 -21.21 7.01
CA ALA A 175 2.66 -22.04 5.84
C ALA A 175 3.74 -23.09 5.58
N VAL A 176 5.02 -22.76 5.76
CA VAL A 176 6.17 -23.61 5.37
C VAL A 176 6.58 -24.62 6.46
N VAL A 177 5.83 -24.69 7.56
CA VAL A 177 6.01 -25.78 8.53
C VAL A 177 5.47 -27.07 7.93
N CYS A 178 6.39 -27.91 7.42
CA CYS A 178 6.17 -29.34 7.26
C CYS A 178 6.20 -29.96 8.68
#